data_AF-A0ABD5PM77-F1
#
_entry.id   AF-A0ABD5PM77-F1
#
_cell.length_a   1.000
_cell.length_b   1.000
_cell.length_c   1.000
_cell.angle_alpha   90.00
_cell.angle_beta   90.00
_cell.angle_gamma   90.00
#
_symmetry.space_group_name_H-M   'P 1'
#
loop_
_entity.id
_entity.type
_entity.pdbx_description
1 polymer ?
#
loop_
_entity_poly.entity_id
_entity_poly.type
_entity_poly.pdbx_seq_one_letter_code
_entity_poly.pdbx_strand_id
1 'polypeptide(L)' 'MTTPCANCGEAVPTDRYHVYLATDEVVEVHLCEGCRYKFVTADWVQAVV' A
#
# COMPACT_ATOMS: atom_id res chain seq x y z
N MET A 1 -15.31 9.53 7.41
CA MET A 1 -14.85 8.27 8.02
C MET A 1 -13.44 8.05 7.53
N THR A 2 -12.46 7.84 8.42
CA THR A 2 -11.07 7.56 8.03
C THR A 2 -11.00 6.09 7.62
N THR A 3 -10.54 5.79 6.40
CA THR A 3 -10.33 4.40 5.97
C THR A 3 -9.10 3.86 6.70
N PRO A 4 -9.21 2.73 7.44
CA PRO A 4 -8.07 2.15 8.13
C PRO A 4 -7.02 1.65 7.13
N CYS A 5 -5.76 1.62 7.56
CA CYS A 5 -4.67 1.11 6.72
C CYS A 5 -4.93 -0.36 6.38
N ALA A 6 -4.93 -0.71 5.10
CA ALA A 6 -5.19 -2.07 4.63
C ALA A 6 -4.15 -3.08 5.14
N ASN A 7 -2.93 -2.64 5.44
CA ASN A 7 -1.85 -3.52 5.91
C ASN A 7 -1.81 -3.68 7.44
N CYS A 8 -1.96 -2.59 8.21
CA CYS A 8 -1.82 -2.65 9.67
C CYS A 8 -3.12 -2.45 10.46
N GLY A 9 -4.23 -2.11 9.80
CA GLY A 9 -5.54 -1.90 10.43
C GLY A 9 -5.68 -0.62 11.24
N GLU A 10 -4.59 0.14 11.44
CA GLU A 10 -4.58 1.36 12.24
C GLU A 10 -5.45 2.47 11.62
N ALA A 11 -6.18 3.17 12.48
CA ALA A 11 -7.01 4.33 12.12
C ALA A 11 -6.17 5.62 12.05
N VAL A 12 -5.14 5.58 11.20
CA VAL A 12 -4.23 6.70 10.90
C VAL A 12 -4.56 7.33 9.55
N PRO A 13 -4.01 8.50 9.20
CA PRO A 13 -4.11 9.02 7.84
C PRO A 13 -3.60 7.99 6.83
N THR A 14 -4.43 7.70 5.83
CA THR A 14 -4.12 6.80 4.73
C THR A 14 -4.42 7.49 3.41
N ASP A 15 -3.61 7.16 2.40
CA ASP A 15 -3.82 7.55 1.01
C ASP A 15 -4.04 6.30 0.16
N ARG A 16 -4.68 6.49 -1.00
CA ARG A 16 -4.88 5.41 -1.96
C ARG A 16 -3.64 5.29 -2.86
N TYR A 17 -3.10 4.08 -2.95
CA TYR A 17 -1.95 3.76 -3.79
C TYR A 17 -2.26 2.62 -4.75
N HIS A 18 -1.63 2.68 -5.92
CA HIS A 18 -1.54 1.55 -6.86
C HIS A 18 -0.24 0.81 -6.59
N VAL A 19 -0.35 -0.44 -6.16
CA VAL A 19 0.80 -1.33 -5.97
C VAL A 19 0.90 -2.23 -7.20
N TYR A 20 2.00 -2.06 -7.94
CA TYR A 20 2.35 -2.90 -9.09
C TYR A 20 3.13 -4.10 -8.59
N LEU A 21 2.60 -5.29 -8.82
CA LEU A 21 3.20 -6.55 -8.38
C LEU A 21 4.16 -7.08 -9.45
N ALA A 22 5.09 -7.94 -9.04
CA ALA A 22 6.00 -8.63 -9.96
C ALA A 22 5.27 -9.55 -10.97
N THR A 23 3.99 -9.85 -10.73
CA THR A 23 3.09 -10.63 -11.59
C THR A 23 2.40 -9.81 -12.68
N ASP A 24 2.77 -8.54 -12.86
CA ASP A 24 2.08 -7.56 -13.72
C ASP A 24 0.63 -7.26 -13.29
N GLU A 25 0.24 -7.69 -12.09
CA GLU A 25 -1.03 -7.32 -11.47
C GLU A 25 -0.92 -5.97 -10.76
N VAL A 26 -2.04 -5.24 -10.70
CA VAL A 26 -2.14 -3.96 -9.98
C VAL A 26 -3.25 -4.06 -8.95
N VAL A 27 -2.92 -3.70 -7.71
CA VAL A 27 -3.87 -3.65 -6.60
C VAL A 27 -3.95 -2.24 -6.03
N GLU A 28 -5.18 -1.73 -5.91
CA GLU A 28 -5.47 -0.47 -5.24
C GLU A 28 -5.71 -0.70 -3.75
N VAL A 29 -4.92 -0.05 -2.91
CA VAL A 29 -5.00 -0.20 -1.44
C VAL A 29 -4.86 1.14 -0.74
N HIS A 30 -5.56 1.29 0.38
CA HIS A 30 -5.37 2.42 1.29
C HIS A 30 -4.23 2.10 2.27
N LEU A 31 -3.12 2.83 2.19
CA LEU A 31 -1.95 2.61 3.05
C LEU A 31 -1.59 3.87 3.82
N CYS A 32 -1.08 3.70 5.03
CA CYS A 32 -0.37 4.75 5.74
C CYS A 32 1.07 4.84 5.21
N GLU A 33 1.73 6.00 5.38
CA GLU A 33 3.11 6.26 4.95
C GLU A 33 4.10 5.15 5.38
N GLY A 34 4.01 4.66 6.62
CA GLY A 34 4.88 3.59 7.11
C GLY A 34 4.64 2.24 6.41
N CYS A 35 3.39 1.90 6.08
CA CYS A 35 3.07 0.67 5.36
C CYS A 35 3.39 0.79 3.87
N ARG A 36 3.19 1.97 3.27
CA ARG A 36 3.62 2.26 1.90
C ARG A 36 5.11 1.95 1.72
N TYR A 37 5.97 2.42 2.63
CA TYR A 37 7.40 2.14 2.55
C TYR A 37 7.72 0.64 2.59
N LYS A 38 7.02 -0.13 3.44
CA LYS A 38 7.20 -1.59 3.49
C LYS A 38 6.90 -2.27 2.16
N PHE A 39 5.83 -1.83 1.48
CA PHE A 39 5.48 -2.33 0.15
C PHE A 39 6.55 -1.97 -0.88
N VAL A 40 7.05 -0.73 -0.89
CA VAL A 40 8.14 -0.30 -1.79
C VAL A 40 9.39 -1.16 -1.64
N THR A 41 9.66 -1.69 -0.46
CA THR A 41 10.84 -2.56 -0.19
C THR A 41 10.58 -4.05 -0.36
N ALA A 42 9.34 -4.47 -0.65
CA ALA A 42 9.03 -5.88 -0.83
C ALA A 42 9.53 -6.35 -2.22
N ASP A 43 10.11 -7.54 -2.27
CA ASP A 43 10.67 -8.15 -3.48
C ASP A 43 9.62 -8.51 -4.54
N TRP A 44 8.38 -8.75 -4.10
CA TRP A 44 7.23 -9.00 -4.95
C TRP A 44 6.52 -7.72 -5.45
N VAL A 45 7.00 -6.53 -5.07
CA VAL A 45 6.48 -5.24 -5.53
C VAL A 45 7.46 -4.59 -6.50
N GLN A 46 6.96 -4.18 -7.66
CA GLN A 46 7.74 -3.42 -8.64
C GLN A 46 7.69 -1.91 -8.36
N ALA A 47 6.51 -1.37 -8.02
CA ALA A 47 6.31 0.05 -7.78
C ALA A 47 5.07 0.33 -6.92
N VAL A 48 5.07 1.47 -6.25
CA VAL A 48 3.91 2.02 -5.52
C VAL A 48 3.69 3.46 -5.97
N VAL A 49 2.54 3.75 -6.58
CA VAL A 49 2.20 5.06 -7.18
C VAL A 49 0.94 5.64 -6.55
#